data_AF-A0A957HMA3-F1
#
_entry.id   AF-A0A957HMA3-F1
#
_cell.length_a   1.000
_cell.length_b   1.000
_cell.length_c   1.000
_cell.angle_alpha   90.00
_cell.angle_beta   90.00
_cell.angle_gamma   90.00
#
_symmetry.space_group_name_H-M   'P 1'
#
loop_
_entity.id
_entity.type
_entity.pdbx_description
1 polymer ?
#
loop_
_entity_poly.entity_id
_entity_poly.type
_entity_poly.pdbx_seq_one_letter_code
_entity_poly.pdbx_strand_id
1 'polypeptide(L)'
;MNTIQNVADDTEILLQDGTYTMSSTVWLWLKNDVTIRGASGNRDAVILQGPGYGLPVHEGFGINGRNITIADLTMTNIRNHAISIKSSAAVEATHVYNVHLVDIGTQHIKGSGSDGIEDGVVACSRIGYTDGGVQGDYINGIDIHGAIVWVIRDNEIYNIFGDGSGCEVDLDCGTYQRGGGPAILLWNNASGNVVERNQIIDSFRGIALGFGSGHDGGIVRNNFFYQSEAQRTVPVGPPITGDMGIQLVTTGNVTVEHNTVILGGSYPGAIEVWNPGGHVTIRNNLLTAPIWNRGSVSFSDVGNITDATAADLATAGDPHV
;
A
#
# COMPACT_ATOMS: atom_id res chain seq x y z
N MET A 1 21.46 12.17 -10.07
CA MET A 1 20.63 11.44 -11.05
C MET A 1 21.45 10.59 -12.02
N ASN A 2 22.43 11.13 -12.76
CA ASN A 2 23.26 10.33 -13.70
C ASN A 2 23.96 9.11 -13.06
N THR A 3 24.42 9.23 -11.81
CA THR A 3 25.04 8.10 -11.08
C THR A 3 24.06 6.95 -10.88
N ILE A 4 22.82 7.24 -10.45
CA ILE A 4 21.78 6.23 -10.24
C ILE A 4 21.38 5.60 -11.58
N GLN A 5 21.17 6.42 -12.62
CA GLN A 5 20.77 5.95 -13.95
C GLN A 5 21.73 4.92 -14.55
N ASN A 6 23.01 4.97 -14.16
CA ASN A 6 24.07 4.12 -14.68
C ASN A 6 24.68 3.25 -13.58
N VAL A 7 23.94 3.00 -12.48
CA VAL A 7 24.41 2.18 -11.38
C VAL A 7 24.80 0.79 -11.89
N ALA A 8 25.93 0.30 -11.40
CA ALA A 8 26.39 -1.06 -11.64
C ALA A 8 25.77 -2.00 -10.61
N ASP A 9 25.79 -3.29 -10.89
CA ASP A 9 25.44 -4.31 -9.90
C ASP A 9 26.42 -4.21 -8.69
N ASP A 10 26.01 -4.72 -7.53
CA ASP A 10 26.82 -4.74 -6.29
C ASP A 10 27.33 -3.34 -5.87
N THR A 11 26.43 -2.35 -5.88
CA THR A 11 26.77 -0.95 -5.61
C THR A 11 25.90 -0.36 -4.51
N GLU A 12 26.54 0.27 -3.52
CA GLU A 12 25.87 1.14 -2.55
C GLU A 12 26.01 2.61 -2.97
N ILE A 13 24.88 3.31 -3.07
CA ILE A 13 24.81 4.76 -3.29
C ILE A 13 24.33 5.42 -1.99
N LEU A 14 25.21 6.23 -1.39
CA LEU A 14 24.89 7.09 -0.26
C LEU A 14 24.52 8.48 -0.75
N LEU A 15 23.26 8.85 -0.54
CA LEU A 15 22.74 10.18 -0.85
C LEU A 15 23.06 11.12 0.31
N GLN A 16 23.73 12.24 0.01
CA GLN A 16 23.93 13.28 1.00
C GLN A 16 22.62 14.04 1.24
N ASP A 17 22.52 14.69 2.39
CA ASP A 17 21.37 15.52 2.71
C ASP A 17 21.17 16.58 1.61
N GLY A 18 19.93 16.71 1.14
CA GLY A 18 19.55 17.63 0.09
C GLY A 18 18.33 17.20 -0.73
N THR A 19 17.89 18.11 -1.59
CA THR A 19 16.81 17.86 -2.55
C THR A 19 17.41 17.61 -3.93
N TYR A 20 17.01 16.51 -4.55
CA TYR A 20 17.42 16.11 -5.88
C TYR A 20 16.21 16.06 -6.82
N THR A 21 16.17 16.95 -7.80
CA THR A 21 15.10 16.98 -8.81
C THR A 21 15.31 15.91 -9.88
N MET A 22 14.26 15.18 -10.21
CA MET A 22 14.20 14.20 -11.31
C MET A 22 13.75 14.91 -12.59
N SER A 23 14.60 14.93 -13.62
CA SER A 23 14.51 15.94 -14.68
C SER A 23 14.00 15.47 -16.05
N SER A 24 13.50 14.23 -16.23
CA SER A 24 12.63 13.78 -17.36
C SER A 24 12.66 12.28 -17.71
N THR A 25 13.36 11.42 -16.96
CA THR A 25 13.32 9.97 -17.26
C THR A 25 12.05 9.34 -16.73
N VAL A 26 11.45 8.41 -17.48
CA VAL A 26 10.29 7.65 -16.97
C VAL A 26 10.69 6.80 -15.77
N TRP A 27 11.90 6.24 -15.74
CA TRP A 27 12.45 5.51 -14.60
C TRP A 27 13.93 5.84 -14.37
N LEU A 28 14.35 5.72 -13.12
CA LEU A 28 15.73 5.43 -12.74
C LEU A 28 15.87 3.93 -12.47
N TRP A 29 16.45 3.19 -13.42
CA TRP A 29 16.52 1.73 -13.34
C TRP A 29 17.57 1.24 -12.33
N LEU A 30 17.16 0.36 -11.43
CA LEU A 30 18.00 -0.31 -10.44
C LEU A 30 18.20 -1.78 -10.83
N LYS A 31 19.47 -2.18 -10.91
CA LYS A 31 19.93 -3.53 -11.26
C LYS A 31 20.32 -4.31 -10.00
N ASN A 32 20.80 -5.54 -10.17
CA ASN A 32 21.00 -6.49 -9.07
C ASN A 32 21.92 -5.94 -7.97
N ASP A 33 21.62 -6.31 -6.73
CA ASP A 33 22.51 -6.10 -5.58
C ASP A 33 22.83 -4.60 -5.36
N VAL A 34 21.86 -3.72 -5.63
CA VAL A 34 22.01 -2.27 -5.47
C VAL A 34 21.33 -1.80 -4.19
N THR A 35 22.06 -1.01 -3.39
CA THR A 35 21.51 -0.25 -2.27
C THR A 35 21.54 1.24 -2.58
N ILE A 36 20.42 1.93 -2.43
CA ILE A 36 20.35 3.39 -2.45
C ILE A 36 19.75 3.86 -1.15
N ARG A 37 20.49 4.68 -0.40
CA ARG A 37 19.99 5.21 0.87
C ARG A 37 20.53 6.58 1.24
N GLY A 38 19.82 7.26 2.13
CA GLY A 38 20.35 8.46 2.79
C GLY A 38 21.58 8.14 3.64
N ALA A 39 22.60 8.99 3.55
CA ALA A 39 23.86 8.83 4.27
C ALA A 39 23.69 9.01 5.79
N SER A 40 22.77 9.89 6.19
CA SER A 40 22.48 10.23 7.58
C SER A 40 21.51 9.27 8.28
N GLY A 41 20.79 8.43 7.53
CA GLY A 41 19.69 7.61 8.05
C GLY A 41 18.40 8.40 8.33
N ASN A 42 18.40 9.72 8.09
CA ASN A 42 17.23 10.57 8.27
C ASN A 42 16.49 10.73 6.93
N ARG A 43 15.33 10.10 6.81
CA ARG A 43 14.51 10.13 5.59
C ARG A 43 14.12 11.54 5.15
N ASP A 44 13.91 12.45 6.11
CA ASP A 44 13.50 13.82 5.84
C ASP A 44 14.63 14.69 5.29
N ALA A 45 15.89 14.23 5.42
CA ALA A 45 17.06 14.97 4.97
C ALA A 45 17.38 14.73 3.49
N VAL A 46 16.85 13.67 2.88
CA VAL A 46 17.12 13.30 1.47
C VAL A 46 15.81 13.25 0.69
N ILE A 47 15.59 14.23 -0.18
CA ILE A 47 14.33 14.37 -0.93
C ILE A 47 14.58 14.15 -2.42
N LEU A 48 13.99 13.12 -3.00
CA LEU A 48 13.92 12.91 -4.44
C LEU A 48 12.59 13.46 -4.95
N GLN A 49 12.65 14.57 -5.68
CA GLN A 49 11.47 15.30 -6.14
C GLN A 49 11.25 15.08 -7.63
N GLY A 50 10.09 14.52 -7.98
CA GLY A 50 9.63 14.43 -9.36
C GLY A 50 9.19 15.79 -9.94
N PRO A 51 8.93 15.82 -11.25
CA PRO A 51 8.52 17.04 -11.97
C PRO A 51 7.04 17.40 -11.75
N GLY A 52 6.31 16.59 -10.97
CA GLY A 52 4.88 16.73 -10.72
C GLY A 52 3.99 16.09 -11.76
N TYR A 53 2.71 16.39 -11.65
CA TYR A 53 1.67 15.71 -12.40
C TYR A 53 1.51 16.22 -13.84
N GLY A 54 2.18 17.29 -14.25
CA GLY A 54 2.02 17.88 -15.59
C GLY A 54 2.65 17.12 -16.76
N LEU A 55 3.42 16.06 -16.50
CA LEU A 55 3.97 15.20 -17.57
C LEU A 55 2.93 14.16 -18.03
N PRO A 56 3.07 13.52 -19.20
CA PRO A 56 2.17 12.41 -19.58
C PRO A 56 2.46 11.12 -18.78
N VAL A 57 3.74 10.82 -18.51
CA VAL A 57 4.19 9.68 -17.68
C VAL A 57 5.49 10.07 -16.98
N HIS A 58 5.61 9.75 -15.70
CA HIS A 58 6.87 9.83 -14.96
C HIS A 58 6.82 8.96 -13.71
N GLU A 59 7.82 8.11 -13.52
CA GLU A 59 7.99 7.26 -12.35
C GLU A 59 9.33 7.54 -11.66
N GLY A 60 9.48 7.02 -10.44
CA GLY A 60 10.70 7.11 -9.65
C GLY A 60 11.70 6.02 -10.01
N PHE A 61 11.91 5.08 -9.08
CA PHE A 61 12.79 3.94 -9.29
C PHE A 61 12.07 2.83 -10.06
N GLY A 62 12.66 2.39 -11.16
CA GLY A 62 12.27 1.15 -11.83
C GLY A 62 13.16 0.01 -11.34
N ILE A 63 12.58 -1.08 -10.86
CA ILE A 63 13.32 -2.24 -10.37
C ILE A 63 13.16 -3.38 -11.37
N ASN A 64 14.30 -3.86 -11.88
CA ASN A 64 14.37 -5.04 -12.75
C ASN A 64 15.45 -6.05 -12.31
N GLY A 65 16.18 -5.76 -11.23
CA GLY A 65 17.13 -6.67 -10.60
C GLY A 65 16.62 -7.22 -9.27
N ARG A 66 17.39 -8.15 -8.71
CA ARG A 66 17.18 -8.73 -7.37
C ARG A 66 17.96 -8.00 -6.27
N ASN A 67 17.59 -8.23 -5.02
CA ASN A 67 18.32 -7.76 -3.84
C ASN A 67 18.55 -6.23 -3.89
N ILE A 68 17.45 -5.49 -4.08
CA ILE A 68 17.47 -4.03 -4.11
C ILE A 68 17.14 -3.50 -2.73
N THR A 69 17.92 -2.55 -2.21
CA THR A 69 17.54 -1.81 -1.01
C THR A 69 17.32 -0.34 -1.34
N ILE A 70 16.16 0.20 -0.96
CA ILE A 70 15.84 1.63 -1.00
C ILE A 70 15.52 2.06 0.43
N ALA A 71 16.32 2.95 0.99
CA ALA A 71 16.14 3.33 2.39
C ALA A 71 16.43 4.80 2.71
N ASP A 72 15.93 5.25 3.87
CA ASP A 72 16.33 6.51 4.50
C ASP A 72 16.17 7.75 3.59
N LEU A 73 15.07 7.81 2.83
CA LEU A 73 14.81 8.90 1.89
C LEU A 73 13.32 9.19 1.71
N THR A 74 13.02 10.37 1.21
CA THR A 74 11.69 10.83 0.81
C THR A 74 11.60 10.90 -0.72
N MET A 75 10.49 10.42 -1.29
CA MET A 75 10.15 10.60 -2.71
C MET A 75 8.82 11.32 -2.82
N THR A 76 8.76 12.36 -3.66
CA THR A 76 7.54 13.17 -3.79
C THR A 76 7.33 13.77 -5.17
N ASN A 77 6.09 14.18 -5.46
CA ASN A 77 5.72 14.92 -6.67
C ASN A 77 6.05 14.12 -7.95
N ILE A 78 5.79 12.81 -7.92
CA ILE A 78 6.01 11.89 -9.04
C ILE A 78 4.65 11.53 -9.60
N ARG A 79 4.49 11.61 -10.94
CA ARG A 79 3.19 11.43 -11.59
C ARG A 79 2.59 10.03 -11.42
N ASN A 80 3.37 8.99 -11.63
CA ASN A 80 2.86 7.62 -11.59
C ASN A 80 3.37 6.93 -10.32
N HIS A 81 4.26 5.94 -10.41
CA HIS A 81 4.77 5.20 -9.26
C HIS A 81 6.08 5.77 -8.71
N ALA A 82 6.26 5.79 -7.39
CA ALA A 82 7.56 6.13 -6.80
C ALA A 82 8.55 4.98 -6.95
N ILE A 83 8.08 3.75 -6.67
CA ILE A 83 8.86 2.52 -6.82
C ILE A 83 8.05 1.57 -7.68
N SER A 84 8.68 1.10 -8.76
CA SER A 84 8.03 0.34 -9.82
C SER A 84 8.78 -0.95 -10.09
N ILE A 85 8.31 -2.03 -9.50
CA ILE A 85 8.91 -3.35 -9.57
C ILE A 85 8.32 -4.07 -10.77
N LYS A 86 9.16 -4.37 -11.78
CA LYS A 86 8.73 -5.05 -12.99
C LYS A 86 8.99 -6.55 -12.82
N SER A 87 7.94 -7.36 -12.74
CA SER A 87 8.08 -8.80 -12.55
C SER A 87 8.85 -9.41 -13.72
N SER A 88 9.88 -10.15 -13.40
CA SER A 88 10.47 -11.19 -14.22
C SER A 88 11.02 -12.24 -13.26
N ALA A 89 11.32 -13.45 -13.73
CA ALA A 89 11.89 -14.51 -12.89
C ALA A 89 13.19 -14.13 -12.13
N ALA A 90 13.79 -12.98 -12.42
CA ALA A 90 15.00 -12.47 -11.78
C ALA A 90 14.74 -11.38 -10.72
N VAL A 91 13.48 -11.02 -10.43
CA VAL A 91 13.15 -9.93 -9.49
C VAL A 91 12.61 -10.50 -8.17
N GLU A 92 13.46 -10.46 -7.17
CA GLU A 92 13.23 -10.95 -5.81
C GLU A 92 13.91 -10.02 -4.79
N ALA A 93 13.53 -10.13 -3.51
CA ALA A 93 14.22 -9.49 -2.39
C ALA A 93 14.36 -7.95 -2.53
N THR A 94 13.28 -7.27 -2.93
CA THR A 94 13.23 -5.80 -2.87
C THR A 94 12.93 -5.36 -1.43
N HIS A 95 13.81 -4.58 -0.84
CA HIS A 95 13.70 -4.04 0.51
C HIS A 95 13.50 -2.53 0.49
N VAL A 96 12.34 -2.08 0.95
CA VAL A 96 12.00 -0.67 1.13
C VAL A 96 11.90 -0.39 2.62
N TYR A 97 12.79 0.45 3.15
CA TYR A 97 12.94 0.63 4.59
C TYR A 97 13.09 2.09 5.00
N ASN A 98 12.36 2.56 6.02
CA ASN A 98 12.50 3.93 6.53
C ASN A 98 12.35 5.01 5.44
N VAL A 99 11.46 4.80 4.46
CA VAL A 99 11.19 5.80 3.40
C VAL A 99 9.96 6.64 3.71
N HIS A 100 9.82 7.79 3.07
CA HIS A 100 8.56 8.54 2.99
C HIS A 100 8.16 8.72 1.53
N LEU A 101 7.13 8.01 1.08
CA LEU A 101 6.58 8.16 -0.27
C LEU A 101 5.34 9.04 -0.17
N VAL A 102 5.36 10.23 -0.77
CA VAL A 102 4.30 11.21 -0.55
C VAL A 102 3.93 12.00 -1.79
N ASP A 103 2.62 12.15 -2.03
CA ASP A 103 2.09 12.86 -3.20
C ASP A 103 2.59 12.25 -4.52
N ILE A 104 2.26 10.96 -4.66
CA ILE A 104 2.59 10.11 -5.80
C ILE A 104 1.29 9.86 -6.57
N GLY A 105 1.23 10.19 -7.86
CA GLY A 105 -0.06 10.32 -8.56
C GLY A 105 -0.80 9.00 -8.83
N THR A 106 -0.15 7.83 -8.70
CA THR A 106 -0.84 6.53 -8.75
C THR A 106 -0.44 5.63 -7.58
N GLN A 107 -0.04 4.37 -7.80
CA GLN A 107 0.42 3.49 -6.71
C GLN A 107 1.82 3.87 -6.25
N HIS A 108 2.03 4.08 -4.94
CA HIS A 108 3.34 4.52 -4.43
C HIS A 108 4.41 3.44 -4.66
N ILE A 109 4.06 2.19 -4.36
CA ILE A 109 4.84 1.01 -4.70
C ILE A 109 3.98 0.13 -5.60
N LYS A 110 4.41 -0.08 -6.85
CA LYS A 110 3.73 -0.94 -7.81
C LYS A 110 4.60 -2.13 -8.19
N GLY A 111 4.15 -3.34 -7.89
CA GLY A 111 4.68 -4.57 -8.46
C GLY A 111 3.79 -5.06 -9.59
N SER A 112 4.31 -5.12 -10.81
CA SER A 112 3.54 -5.46 -12.01
C SER A 112 4.05 -6.74 -12.68
N GLY A 113 3.12 -7.65 -12.99
CA GLY A 113 3.28 -8.77 -13.92
C GLY A 113 2.94 -10.14 -13.33
N SER A 114 3.30 -11.23 -14.02
CA SER A 114 2.72 -12.58 -13.82
C SER A 114 3.64 -13.62 -13.19
N ASP A 115 4.94 -13.35 -13.13
CA ASP A 115 5.95 -14.38 -12.82
C ASP A 115 6.21 -14.56 -11.31
N GLY A 116 5.44 -13.87 -10.47
CA GLY A 116 5.72 -13.75 -9.04
C GLY A 116 6.82 -12.71 -8.77
N ILE A 117 6.73 -12.04 -7.64
CA ILE A 117 7.77 -11.19 -7.09
C ILE A 117 7.97 -11.68 -5.67
N GLU A 118 9.13 -12.27 -5.38
CA GLU A 118 9.36 -13.02 -4.15
C GLU A 118 10.16 -12.21 -3.11
N ASP A 119 10.01 -12.57 -1.84
CA ASP A 119 10.86 -12.16 -0.71
C ASP A 119 10.97 -10.64 -0.47
N GLY A 120 9.98 -9.86 -0.91
CA GLY A 120 10.01 -8.41 -0.73
C GLY A 120 9.67 -7.97 0.70
N VAL A 121 10.24 -6.84 1.12
CA VAL A 121 9.99 -6.22 2.42
C VAL A 121 9.65 -4.75 2.25
N VAL A 122 8.58 -4.31 2.88
CA VAL A 122 8.31 -2.88 3.09
C VAL A 122 8.15 -2.64 4.58
N ALA A 123 9.06 -1.90 5.18
CA ALA A 123 9.05 -1.70 6.63
C ALA A 123 9.44 -0.30 7.11
N CYS A 124 8.96 0.06 8.30
CA CYS A 124 9.28 1.32 8.99
C CYS A 124 9.03 2.58 8.15
N SER A 125 8.15 2.50 7.15
CA SER A 125 7.97 3.52 6.10
C SER A 125 6.68 4.31 6.28
N ARG A 126 6.64 5.51 5.70
CA ARG A 126 5.47 6.39 5.68
C ARG A 126 5.00 6.56 4.23
N ILE A 127 3.73 6.31 3.94
CA ILE A 127 3.21 6.28 2.56
C ILE A 127 1.86 6.97 2.52
N GLY A 128 1.69 8.02 1.71
CA GLY A 128 0.39 8.70 1.68
C GLY A 128 0.36 10.04 1.00
N TYR A 129 -0.70 10.80 1.25
CA TYR A 129 -0.90 12.12 0.64
C TYR A 129 -0.96 13.23 1.69
N THR A 130 -0.31 14.34 1.37
CA THR A 130 -0.56 15.61 2.04
C THR A 130 -1.95 16.14 1.66
N ASP A 131 -2.41 17.14 2.41
CA ASP A 131 -3.73 17.73 2.16
C ASP A 131 -3.73 18.44 0.79
N GLY A 132 -4.61 18.01 -0.11
CA GLY A 132 -4.64 18.47 -1.50
C GLY A 132 -3.57 17.88 -2.43
N GLY A 133 -2.75 16.93 -1.96
CA GLY A 133 -1.69 16.31 -2.76
C GLY A 133 -2.16 15.20 -3.71
N VAL A 134 -3.37 14.67 -3.50
CA VAL A 134 -3.96 13.62 -4.34
C VAL A 134 -4.54 14.20 -5.63
N GLN A 135 -4.36 13.48 -6.74
CA GLN A 135 -4.99 13.77 -8.02
C GLN A 135 -5.40 12.45 -8.68
N GLY A 136 -6.67 12.30 -9.02
CA GLY A 136 -7.25 11.06 -9.52
C GLY A 136 -7.70 10.07 -8.43
N ASP A 137 -8.21 8.93 -8.91
CA ASP A 137 -8.70 7.81 -8.12
C ASP A 137 -8.02 6.46 -8.49
N TYR A 138 -7.08 6.43 -9.46
CA TYR A 138 -6.25 5.25 -9.71
C TYR A 138 -5.02 5.21 -8.79
N ILE A 139 -5.27 5.10 -7.49
CA ILE A 139 -4.24 5.23 -6.44
C ILE A 139 -4.24 4.05 -5.47
N ASN A 140 -3.06 3.71 -4.96
CA ASN A 140 -2.86 2.79 -3.83
C ASN A 140 -1.61 3.21 -3.04
N GLY A 141 -1.47 2.68 -1.82
CA GLY A 141 -0.19 2.71 -1.13
C GLY A 141 0.77 1.69 -1.75
N ILE A 142 0.55 0.42 -1.41
CA ILE A 142 1.35 -0.72 -1.88
C ILE A 142 0.43 -1.62 -2.72
N ASP A 143 0.74 -1.80 -4.00
CA ASP A 143 -0.03 -2.64 -4.92
C ASP A 143 0.94 -3.60 -5.63
N ILE A 144 0.83 -4.89 -5.34
CA ILE A 144 1.75 -5.90 -5.87
C ILE A 144 0.95 -7.07 -6.45
N HIS A 145 1.12 -7.26 -7.76
CA HIS A 145 0.75 -8.49 -8.44
C HIS A 145 1.75 -9.60 -8.13
N GLY A 146 1.27 -10.80 -7.85
CA GLY A 146 2.14 -11.97 -7.64
C GLY A 146 3.09 -11.81 -6.45
N ALA A 147 2.68 -11.09 -5.41
CA ALA A 147 3.46 -10.98 -4.18
C ALA A 147 3.59 -12.38 -3.54
N ILE A 148 4.80 -12.92 -3.44
CA ILE A 148 5.05 -14.22 -2.81
C ILE A 148 5.96 -14.00 -1.61
N VAL A 149 5.53 -14.45 -0.43
CA VAL A 149 6.25 -14.38 0.85
C VAL A 149 6.76 -12.98 1.24
N TRP A 150 6.03 -11.93 0.88
CA TRP A 150 6.35 -10.57 1.30
C TRP A 150 6.12 -10.34 2.78
N VAL A 151 6.89 -9.42 3.37
CA VAL A 151 6.65 -8.88 4.70
C VAL A 151 6.41 -7.38 4.62
N ILE A 152 5.19 -6.95 4.93
CA ILE A 152 4.80 -5.54 4.98
C ILE A 152 4.49 -5.20 6.43
N ARG A 153 5.38 -4.44 7.09
CA ARG A 153 5.29 -4.23 8.54
C ARG A 153 5.70 -2.87 9.06
N ASP A 154 5.17 -2.48 10.20
CA ASP A 154 5.64 -1.30 10.95
C ASP A 154 5.59 -0.02 10.09
N ASN A 155 4.63 0.07 9.15
CA ASN A 155 4.45 1.24 8.28
C ASN A 155 3.28 2.11 8.74
N GLU A 156 3.37 3.42 8.48
CA GLU A 156 2.25 4.36 8.55
C GLU A 156 1.77 4.64 7.12
N ILE A 157 0.56 4.21 6.77
CA ILE A 157 -0.05 4.47 5.46
C ILE A 157 -1.27 5.36 5.68
N TYR A 158 -1.32 6.52 5.02
CA TYR A 158 -2.29 7.55 5.36
C TYR A 158 -2.88 8.22 4.13
N ASN A 159 -4.15 8.63 4.24
CA ASN A 159 -4.85 9.42 3.22
C ASN A 159 -4.85 8.80 1.82
N ILE A 160 -4.81 7.47 1.67
CA ILE A 160 -5.02 6.81 0.37
C ILE A 160 -6.51 6.92 0.04
N PHE A 161 -6.93 8.11 -0.40
CA PHE A 161 -8.30 8.49 -0.65
C PHE A 161 -8.31 9.47 -1.83
N GLY A 162 -8.92 9.06 -2.94
CA GLY A 162 -8.88 9.77 -4.20
C GLY A 162 -9.75 11.02 -4.24
N ASP A 163 -9.57 11.81 -5.29
CA ASP A 163 -10.22 13.11 -5.44
C ASP A 163 -11.68 13.04 -5.93
N GLY A 164 -12.17 11.83 -6.23
CA GLY A 164 -13.52 11.56 -6.71
C GLY A 164 -13.74 11.84 -8.19
N SER A 165 -12.71 12.11 -8.97
CA SER A 165 -12.79 12.37 -10.42
C SER A 165 -13.07 11.12 -11.25
N GLY A 166 -12.75 9.93 -10.74
CA GLY A 166 -12.73 8.65 -11.44
C GLY A 166 -11.60 8.54 -12.48
N CYS A 167 -10.59 9.41 -12.42
CA CYS A 167 -9.46 9.48 -13.36
C CYS A 167 -8.22 8.73 -12.85
N GLU A 168 -7.34 8.36 -13.77
CA GLU A 168 -5.93 8.14 -13.46
C GLU A 168 -5.21 9.47 -13.56
N VAL A 169 -4.95 10.09 -12.41
CA VAL A 169 -4.46 11.48 -12.32
C VAL A 169 -5.41 12.46 -13.03
N ASP A 170 -5.16 12.78 -14.30
CA ASP A 170 -5.95 13.65 -15.18
C ASP A 170 -6.38 12.98 -16.50
N LEU A 171 -6.19 11.66 -16.62
CA LEU A 171 -6.52 10.88 -17.82
C LEU A 171 -7.52 9.77 -17.49
N ASP A 172 -8.11 9.18 -18.54
CA ASP A 172 -9.00 8.01 -18.46
C ASP A 172 -10.15 8.15 -17.44
N CYS A 173 -10.67 9.36 -17.31
CA CYS A 173 -11.72 9.72 -16.37
C CYS A 173 -13.02 8.92 -16.57
N GLY A 174 -13.61 8.50 -15.45
CA GLY A 174 -14.81 7.67 -15.42
C GLY A 174 -14.53 6.16 -15.50
N THR A 175 -13.27 5.77 -15.64
CA THR A 175 -12.83 4.36 -15.65
C THR A 175 -12.69 3.80 -14.23
N TYR A 176 -12.23 4.64 -13.30
CA TYR A 176 -11.81 4.19 -11.98
C TYR A 176 -12.86 4.44 -10.90
N GLN A 177 -12.87 3.59 -9.88
CA GLN A 177 -13.75 3.73 -8.73
C GLN A 177 -13.43 5.03 -8.00
N ARG A 178 -14.44 5.91 -7.84
CA ARG A 178 -14.32 7.11 -7.00
C ARG A 178 -13.92 6.72 -5.58
N GLY A 179 -12.94 7.42 -5.01
CA GLY A 179 -12.43 7.21 -3.66
C GLY A 179 -11.06 6.55 -3.63
N GLY A 180 -10.61 5.90 -4.71
CA GLY A 180 -9.28 5.29 -4.77
C GLY A 180 -9.27 3.78 -4.57
N GLY A 181 -8.06 3.24 -4.45
CA GLY A 181 -7.80 1.84 -4.15
C GLY A 181 -7.36 1.58 -2.70
N PRO A 182 -7.07 0.31 -2.36
CA PRO A 182 -6.53 -0.07 -1.06
C PRO A 182 -5.18 0.58 -0.71
N ALA A 183 -4.97 0.83 0.58
CA ALA A 183 -3.68 1.17 1.16
C ALA A 183 -2.64 0.06 0.93
N ILE A 184 -3.05 -1.22 1.07
CA ILE A 184 -2.24 -2.40 0.73
C ILE A 184 -3.09 -3.35 -0.12
N LEU A 185 -2.60 -3.70 -1.31
CA LEU A 185 -3.24 -4.59 -2.26
C LEU A 185 -2.27 -5.68 -2.72
N LEU A 186 -2.53 -6.93 -2.32
CA LEU A 186 -1.75 -8.09 -2.77
C LEU A 186 -2.68 -9.03 -3.54
N TRP A 187 -2.44 -9.18 -4.84
CA TRP A 187 -3.42 -9.78 -5.74
C TRP A 187 -2.77 -10.49 -6.90
N ASN A 188 -3.57 -11.24 -7.66
CA ASN A 188 -3.14 -12.10 -8.78
C ASN A 188 -1.99 -13.06 -8.43
N ASN A 189 -2.31 -14.31 -8.14
CA ASN A 189 -1.33 -15.37 -7.86
C ASN A 189 -0.37 -15.00 -6.70
N ALA A 190 -0.85 -14.23 -5.73
CA ALA A 190 -0.07 -13.88 -4.55
C ALA A 190 -0.11 -15.02 -3.52
N SER A 191 0.91 -15.18 -2.68
CA SER A 191 0.89 -16.21 -1.65
C SER A 191 1.82 -15.97 -0.47
N GLY A 192 1.49 -16.54 0.69
CA GLY A 192 2.39 -16.63 1.85
C GLY A 192 2.79 -15.30 2.49
N ASN A 193 2.10 -14.20 2.16
CA ASN A 193 2.49 -12.86 2.59
C ASN A 193 2.12 -12.58 4.06
N VAL A 194 2.94 -11.78 4.74
CA VAL A 194 2.72 -11.30 6.10
C VAL A 194 2.48 -9.79 6.05
N VAL A 195 1.30 -9.35 6.48
CA VAL A 195 0.96 -7.94 6.66
C VAL A 195 0.72 -7.69 8.15
N GLU A 196 1.64 -7.00 8.82
CA GLU A 196 1.58 -6.88 10.28
C GLU A 196 2.01 -5.54 10.87
N ARG A 197 1.38 -5.11 11.97
CA ARG A 197 1.79 -3.90 12.71
C ARG A 197 1.86 -2.64 11.85
N ASN A 198 1.02 -2.54 10.82
CA ASN A 198 0.87 -1.32 10.05
C ASN A 198 -0.26 -0.46 10.65
N GLN A 199 -0.06 0.85 10.65
CA GLN A 199 -1.11 1.83 10.92
C GLN A 199 -1.63 2.37 9.59
N ILE A 200 -2.92 2.24 9.35
CA ILE A 200 -3.59 2.71 8.14
C ILE A 200 -4.65 3.73 8.53
N ILE A 201 -4.42 5.00 8.18
CA ILE A 201 -5.19 6.14 8.68
C ILE A 201 -5.90 6.84 7.52
N ASP A 202 -7.20 7.10 7.68
CA ASP A 202 -8.03 7.91 6.78
C ASP A 202 -7.89 7.54 5.29
N SER A 203 -7.68 6.25 5.04
CA SER A 203 -7.62 5.68 3.70
C SER A 203 -8.98 5.14 3.30
N PHE A 204 -9.29 5.21 2.00
CA PHE A 204 -10.56 4.77 1.44
C PHE A 204 -10.81 3.29 1.74
N ARG A 205 -9.80 2.45 1.52
CA ARG A 205 -9.81 1.02 1.87
C ARG A 205 -8.47 0.65 2.49
N GLY A 206 -8.46 -0.25 3.47
CA GLY A 206 -7.24 -0.68 4.14
C GLY A 206 -6.45 -1.75 3.37
N ILE A 207 -6.56 -2.99 3.81
CA ILE A 207 -5.82 -4.14 3.28
C ILE A 207 -6.74 -4.98 2.40
N ALA A 208 -6.35 -5.26 1.16
CA ALA A 208 -7.11 -6.10 0.24
C ALA A 208 -6.25 -7.25 -0.28
N LEU A 209 -6.78 -8.47 -0.17
CA LEU A 209 -6.14 -9.69 -0.65
C LEU A 209 -6.99 -10.39 -1.71
N GLY A 210 -6.33 -10.93 -2.72
CA GLY A 210 -6.91 -11.92 -3.63
C GLY A 210 -7.85 -11.35 -4.69
N PHE A 211 -7.66 -10.10 -5.11
CA PHE A 211 -8.29 -9.59 -6.33
C PHE A 211 -7.80 -10.40 -7.55
N GLY A 212 -8.63 -10.50 -8.58
CA GLY A 212 -8.30 -11.23 -9.81
C GLY A 212 -8.05 -12.73 -9.56
N SER A 213 -6.85 -13.21 -9.87
CA SER A 213 -6.48 -14.64 -9.78
C SER A 213 -6.18 -15.15 -8.34
N GLY A 214 -6.44 -14.33 -7.32
CA GLY A 214 -6.46 -14.78 -5.93
C GLY A 214 -5.15 -14.67 -5.16
N HIS A 215 -5.22 -15.08 -3.89
CA HIS A 215 -4.13 -15.06 -2.91
C HIS A 215 -4.22 -16.27 -1.96
N ASP A 216 -3.15 -17.03 -1.78
CA ASP A 216 -3.14 -18.23 -0.93
C ASP A 216 -2.09 -18.21 0.18
N GLY A 217 -2.46 -18.57 1.39
CA GLY A 217 -1.57 -18.59 2.54
C GLY A 217 -1.23 -17.20 3.08
N GLY A 218 -0.57 -17.17 4.23
CA GLY A 218 -0.13 -15.93 4.86
C GLY A 218 -1.07 -15.41 5.95
N ILE A 219 -0.75 -14.22 6.44
CA ILE A 219 -1.36 -13.68 7.66
C ILE A 219 -1.48 -12.15 7.61
N VAL A 220 -2.63 -11.65 8.05
CA VAL A 220 -2.89 -10.23 8.30
C VAL A 220 -3.09 -10.07 9.80
N ARG A 221 -2.14 -9.47 10.52
CA ARG A 221 -2.22 -9.41 11.99
C ARG A 221 -1.74 -8.13 12.65
N ASN A 222 -2.32 -7.78 13.78
CA ASN A 222 -1.91 -6.62 14.58
C ASN A 222 -1.85 -5.31 13.78
N ASN A 223 -2.65 -5.17 12.71
CA ASN A 223 -2.74 -3.90 11.98
C ASN A 223 -3.82 -3.03 12.62
N PHE A 224 -3.61 -1.73 12.60
CA PHE A 224 -4.56 -0.73 13.03
C PHE A 224 -5.10 0.02 11.81
N PHE A 225 -6.40 -0.09 11.56
CA PHE A 225 -7.10 0.69 10.54
C PHE A 225 -8.06 1.67 11.20
N TYR A 226 -7.95 2.94 10.86
CA TYR A 226 -8.80 3.99 11.41
C TYR A 226 -9.29 4.94 10.31
N GLN A 227 -10.61 5.08 10.22
CA GLN A 227 -11.27 6.15 9.48
C GLN A 227 -11.93 7.09 10.48
N SER A 228 -11.48 8.34 10.50
CA SER A 228 -12.01 9.39 11.38
C SER A 228 -13.41 9.87 10.98
N GLU A 229 -13.71 9.83 9.68
CA GLU A 229 -14.95 10.37 9.11
C GLU A 229 -15.75 9.32 8.35
N ALA A 230 -17.07 9.47 8.36
CA ALA A 230 -17.97 8.59 7.61
C ALA A 230 -17.89 8.79 6.11
N GLN A 231 -17.80 10.07 5.71
CA GLN A 231 -17.72 10.50 4.33
C GLN A 231 -16.71 11.64 4.25
N ARG A 232 -15.85 11.61 3.23
CA ARG A 232 -14.91 12.70 2.95
C ARG A 232 -15.49 13.61 1.88
N THR A 233 -15.42 14.91 2.11
CA THR A 233 -15.61 15.89 1.03
C THR A 233 -14.37 15.85 0.14
N VAL A 234 -14.58 15.56 -1.14
CA VAL A 234 -13.51 15.44 -2.13
C VAL A 234 -13.61 16.54 -3.19
N PRO A 235 -12.52 16.88 -3.89
CA PRO A 235 -12.51 17.95 -4.89
C PRO A 235 -13.55 17.79 -6.02
N VAL A 236 -13.84 16.55 -6.46
CA VAL A 236 -14.71 16.28 -7.60
C VAL A 236 -15.91 15.42 -7.21
N GLY A 237 -17.12 15.95 -7.44
CA GLY A 237 -18.38 15.24 -7.23
C GLY A 237 -18.88 15.28 -5.78
N PRO A 238 -19.89 14.45 -5.43
CA PRO A 238 -20.43 14.41 -4.07
C PRO A 238 -19.45 13.76 -3.08
N PRO A 239 -19.62 13.98 -1.76
CA PRO A 239 -18.85 13.29 -0.73
C PRO A 239 -18.83 11.78 -0.94
N ILE A 240 -17.71 11.16 -0.60
CA ILE A 240 -17.49 9.72 -0.77
C ILE A 240 -17.47 9.07 0.60
N THR A 241 -18.28 8.03 0.79
CA THR A 241 -18.23 7.18 1.97
C THR A 241 -16.98 6.31 1.92
N GLY A 242 -16.23 6.23 3.02
CA GLY A 242 -15.12 5.27 3.15
C GLY A 242 -15.57 3.82 2.95
N ASP A 243 -14.65 2.98 2.48
CA ASP A 243 -14.85 1.55 2.24
C ASP A 243 -14.35 0.73 3.47
N MET A 244 -14.23 -0.60 3.36
CA MET A 244 -13.80 -1.45 4.48
C MET A 244 -12.30 -1.36 4.85
N GLY A 245 -11.99 -1.80 6.08
CA GLY A 245 -10.61 -1.90 6.58
C GLY A 245 -9.85 -3.12 6.04
N ILE A 246 -10.46 -4.30 6.00
CA ILE A 246 -9.81 -5.52 5.45
C ILE A 246 -10.77 -6.20 4.47
N GLN A 247 -10.28 -6.56 3.30
CA GLN A 247 -11.06 -7.24 2.26
C GLN A 247 -10.38 -8.52 1.79
N LEU A 248 -11.12 -9.62 1.84
CA LEU A 248 -10.70 -10.94 1.35
C LEU A 248 -11.60 -11.33 0.17
N VAL A 249 -11.07 -11.29 -1.05
CA VAL A 249 -11.83 -11.63 -2.27
C VAL A 249 -11.67 -13.11 -2.60
N THR A 250 -10.73 -13.46 -3.47
CA THR A 250 -10.42 -14.86 -3.80
C THR A 250 -9.23 -15.31 -2.96
N THR A 251 -9.48 -15.78 -1.73
CA THR A 251 -8.42 -16.11 -0.76
C THR A 251 -8.51 -17.54 -0.22
N GLY A 252 -7.37 -18.17 0.04
CA GLY A 252 -7.28 -19.50 0.66
C GLY A 252 -6.17 -19.58 1.69
N ASN A 253 -6.30 -20.41 2.72
CA ASN A 253 -5.29 -20.62 3.76
C ASN A 253 -4.77 -19.34 4.47
N VAL A 254 -5.56 -18.27 4.48
CA VAL A 254 -5.22 -16.98 5.10
C VAL A 254 -5.74 -16.91 6.53
N THR A 255 -4.93 -16.36 7.44
CA THR A 255 -5.36 -15.96 8.79
C THR A 255 -5.44 -14.45 8.93
N VAL A 256 -6.54 -13.94 9.47
CA VAL A 256 -6.72 -12.52 9.83
C VAL A 256 -6.95 -12.44 11.34
N GLU A 257 -5.99 -11.90 12.08
CA GLU A 257 -6.05 -11.95 13.54
C GLU A 257 -5.53 -10.73 14.28
N HIS A 258 -6.14 -10.41 15.43
CA HIS A 258 -5.66 -9.35 16.33
C HIS A 258 -5.55 -7.97 15.66
N ASN A 259 -6.26 -7.73 14.56
CA ASN A 259 -6.33 -6.42 13.95
C ASN A 259 -7.38 -5.57 14.67
N THR A 260 -7.15 -4.27 14.69
CA THR A 260 -8.12 -3.27 15.14
C THR A 260 -8.62 -2.51 13.92
N VAL A 261 -9.93 -2.49 13.68
CA VAL A 261 -10.55 -1.79 12.55
C VAL A 261 -11.66 -0.89 13.06
N ILE A 262 -11.45 0.41 12.91
CA ILE A 262 -12.39 1.46 13.27
C ILE A 262 -12.85 2.12 11.98
N LEU A 263 -14.10 1.86 11.60
CA LEU A 263 -14.75 2.55 10.50
C LEU A 263 -15.52 3.75 11.04
N GLY A 264 -15.25 4.94 10.49
CA GLY A 264 -16.11 6.10 10.65
C GLY A 264 -17.37 6.03 9.79
N GLY A 265 -17.33 5.22 8.72
CA GLY A 265 -18.36 5.13 7.68
C GLY A 265 -19.43 4.09 7.90
N SER A 266 -20.38 4.07 6.96
CA SER A 266 -21.52 3.14 6.95
C SER A 266 -21.25 1.91 6.07
N TYR A 267 -19.99 1.59 5.75
CA TYR A 267 -19.69 0.39 4.97
C TYR A 267 -20.15 -0.86 5.75
N PRO A 268 -20.76 -1.88 5.11
CA PRO A 268 -21.43 -2.96 5.84
C PRO A 268 -20.54 -3.79 6.77
N GLY A 269 -19.23 -3.83 6.57
CA GLY A 269 -18.34 -4.61 7.43
C GLY A 269 -16.93 -4.02 7.55
N ALA A 270 -16.34 -4.15 8.73
CA ALA A 270 -14.94 -3.83 8.98
C ALA A 270 -14.00 -4.79 8.24
N ILE A 271 -14.40 -6.06 8.18
CA ILE A 271 -13.77 -7.11 7.39
C ILE A 271 -14.80 -7.64 6.40
N GLU A 272 -14.50 -7.58 5.10
CA GLU A 272 -15.33 -8.19 4.06
C GLU A 272 -14.73 -9.52 3.61
N VAL A 273 -15.57 -10.56 3.54
CA VAL A 273 -15.23 -11.86 2.95
C VAL A 273 -16.16 -12.13 1.77
N TRP A 274 -15.60 -12.25 0.57
CA TRP A 274 -16.38 -12.50 -0.63
C TRP A 274 -16.27 -13.96 -1.10
N ASN A 275 -15.22 -14.36 -1.79
CA ASN A 275 -15.17 -15.67 -2.47
C ASN A 275 -13.91 -16.48 -2.10
N PRO A 276 -13.74 -16.88 -0.83
CA PRO A 276 -12.58 -17.64 -0.42
C PRO A 276 -12.47 -18.94 -1.24
N GLY A 277 -11.32 -19.12 -1.90
CA GLY A 277 -10.95 -20.33 -2.62
C GLY A 277 -10.42 -21.44 -1.70
N GLY A 278 -10.34 -21.21 -0.40
CA GLY A 278 -9.84 -22.18 0.58
C GLY A 278 -10.18 -21.81 2.03
N HIS A 279 -9.39 -22.32 2.98
CA HIS A 279 -9.64 -22.13 4.41
C HIS A 279 -9.26 -20.73 4.87
N VAL A 280 -10.23 -19.94 5.33
CA VAL A 280 -9.97 -18.63 5.95
C VAL A 280 -10.27 -18.71 7.44
N THR A 281 -9.37 -18.16 8.25
CA THR A 281 -9.56 -17.99 9.70
C THR A 281 -9.53 -16.52 10.06
N ILE A 282 -10.60 -16.01 10.67
CA ILE A 282 -10.70 -14.66 11.18
C ILE A 282 -10.89 -14.76 12.69
N ARG A 283 -9.94 -14.28 13.48
CA ARG A 283 -10.01 -14.45 14.94
C ARG A 283 -9.46 -13.30 15.75
N ASN A 284 -10.05 -13.09 16.93
CA ASN A 284 -9.56 -12.14 17.93
C ASN A 284 -9.33 -10.71 17.41
N ASN A 285 -10.08 -10.25 16.41
CA ASN A 285 -10.03 -8.87 15.92
C ASN A 285 -10.97 -7.98 16.75
N LEU A 286 -10.62 -6.68 16.85
CA LEU A 286 -11.43 -5.65 17.50
C LEU A 286 -11.99 -4.71 16.42
N LEU A 287 -13.30 -4.76 16.18
CA LEU A 287 -13.94 -4.13 15.04
C LEU A 287 -15.13 -3.27 15.47
N THR A 288 -15.26 -2.06 14.93
CA THR A 288 -16.45 -1.21 15.17
C THR A 288 -17.62 -1.52 14.23
N ALA A 289 -17.40 -2.43 13.28
CA ALA A 289 -18.39 -2.91 12.32
C ALA A 289 -18.21 -4.43 12.13
N PRO A 290 -19.24 -5.16 11.66
CA PRO A 290 -19.20 -6.61 11.64
C PRO A 290 -18.22 -7.17 10.60
N ILE A 291 -17.97 -8.48 10.70
CA ILE A 291 -17.41 -9.25 9.59
C ILE A 291 -18.54 -9.48 8.59
N TRP A 292 -18.44 -8.90 7.41
CA TRP A 292 -19.45 -9.06 6.36
C TRP A 292 -19.12 -10.25 5.46
N ASN A 293 -19.90 -11.32 5.60
CA ASN A 293 -19.88 -12.48 4.70
C ASN A 293 -20.66 -12.18 3.41
N ARG A 294 -20.04 -11.41 2.52
CA ARG A 294 -20.65 -10.96 1.27
C ARG A 294 -20.96 -12.10 0.30
N GLY A 295 -20.08 -13.10 0.20
CA GLY A 295 -20.30 -14.20 -0.74
C GLY A 295 -21.09 -15.38 -0.20
N SER A 296 -21.59 -15.31 1.04
CA SER A 296 -22.33 -16.41 1.68
C SER A 296 -21.50 -17.71 1.75
N VAL A 297 -20.24 -17.57 2.14
CA VAL A 297 -19.23 -18.64 2.18
C VAL A 297 -18.92 -19.11 3.60
N SER A 298 -18.24 -20.24 3.74
CA SER A 298 -17.79 -20.75 5.05
C SER A 298 -16.37 -20.27 5.37
N PHE A 299 -16.16 -19.80 6.59
CA PHE A 299 -14.86 -19.50 7.17
C PHE A 299 -14.91 -19.69 8.69
N SER A 300 -13.75 -19.78 9.33
CA SER A 300 -13.68 -19.82 10.79
C SER A 300 -13.74 -18.41 11.36
N ASP A 301 -14.74 -18.13 12.19
CA ASP A 301 -14.91 -16.88 12.93
C ASP A 301 -14.86 -17.18 14.43
N VAL A 302 -13.82 -16.71 15.13
CA VAL A 302 -13.59 -17.06 16.55
C VAL A 302 -13.08 -15.87 17.35
N GLY A 303 -13.78 -15.50 18.42
CA GLY A 303 -13.27 -14.53 19.41
C GLY A 303 -13.16 -13.09 18.91
N ASN A 304 -13.74 -12.74 17.76
CA ASN A 304 -13.82 -11.37 17.28
C ASN A 304 -14.83 -10.55 18.08
N ILE A 305 -14.49 -9.30 18.36
CA ILE A 305 -15.43 -8.29 18.85
C ILE A 305 -15.83 -7.44 17.64
N THR A 306 -17.12 -7.41 17.31
CA THR A 306 -17.66 -6.88 16.03
C THR A 306 -18.51 -5.62 16.19
N ASP A 307 -18.67 -5.17 17.42
CA ASP A 307 -19.48 -4.03 17.86
C ASP A 307 -18.71 -3.14 18.85
N ALA A 308 -17.38 -3.09 18.70
CA ALA A 308 -16.51 -2.32 19.57
C ALA A 308 -16.93 -0.84 19.61
N THR A 309 -16.93 -0.28 20.80
CA THR A 309 -17.32 1.10 21.08
C THR A 309 -16.12 1.97 21.42
N ALA A 310 -16.33 3.28 21.52
CA ALA A 310 -15.30 4.20 22.00
C ALA A 310 -14.74 3.81 23.39
N ALA A 311 -15.48 3.11 24.25
CA ALA A 311 -14.97 2.63 25.54
C ALA A 311 -13.96 1.49 25.38
N ASP A 312 -14.17 0.62 24.40
CA ASP A 312 -13.23 -0.45 24.02
C ASP A 312 -11.97 0.12 23.34
N LEU A 313 -12.09 1.35 22.82
CA LEU A 313 -11.04 2.11 22.14
C LEU A 313 -10.42 3.22 22.99
N ALA A 314 -10.92 3.53 24.19
CA ALA A 314 -10.51 4.69 24.99
C ALA A 314 -9.07 4.60 25.53
N THR A 315 -8.42 3.45 25.34
CA THR A 315 -6.99 3.23 25.58
C THR A 315 -6.14 3.31 24.31
N ALA A 316 -6.72 3.54 23.14
CA ALA A 316 -6.06 3.36 21.85
C ALA A 316 -5.70 4.70 21.15
N GLY A 317 -4.54 5.27 21.48
CA GLY A 317 -3.57 5.46 20.40
C GLY A 317 -3.12 4.05 19.98
N ASP A 318 -2.79 3.79 18.70
CA ASP A 318 -2.57 2.43 18.15
C ASP A 318 -2.33 1.37 19.25
N PRO A 319 -3.28 0.47 19.54
CA PRO A 319 -3.18 -0.43 20.70
C PRO A 319 -2.01 -1.43 20.60
N HIS A 320 -1.20 -1.30 19.55
CA HIS A 320 -0.01 -2.08 19.24
C HIS A 320 1.32 -1.30 19.40
N VAL A 321 1.33 -0.02 19.85
CA VAL A 321 2.57 0.69 20.29
C VAL A 321 3.04 0.31 21.69
#